data_AF-A0A183A0G4-F1
#
_entry.id   AF-A0A183A0G4-F1
#
_cell.length_a   1.000
_cell.length_b   1.000
_cell.length_c   1.000
_cell.angle_alpha   90.00
_cell.angle_beta   90.00
_cell.angle_gamma   90.00
#
_symmetry.space_group_name_H-M   'P 1'
#
loop_
_entity.id
_entity.type
_entity.pdbx_description
1 polymer ?
#
loop_
_entity_poly.entity_id
_entity_poly.type
_entity_poly.pdbx_seq_one_letter_code
_entity_poly.pdbx_strand_id
1 'polypeptide(L)'
;LQKKVQIFSKLLPALRLSDEKPVRKVEWINRERVLVLASRGVSYLGRHLMKDLIKMMPHSRTESKLDSKRQLTVLSCIPLVPNCVVFFEARKKKDLYLWMSCVPNGPSVKFLLENVHTSSELKLTGNCLKASRPILAFDPSFDNPSAPHLRLLREMLVQIMGTPNQHPRSQPFTDKTFVFGILNDRIWFRTYQIAEESAALVEVGMFLF
;
A
#
# COMPACT_ATOMS: atom_id res chain seq x y z
N LEU A 1 -22.81 14.65 33.55
CA LEU A 1 -22.72 15.78 32.58
C LEU A 1 -22.07 15.28 31.28
N GLN A 2 -22.87 14.72 30.37
CA GLN A 2 -22.40 14.25 29.05
C GLN A 2 -22.39 15.43 28.07
N LYS A 3 -21.22 15.81 27.54
CA LYS A 3 -21.11 16.77 26.43
C LYS A 3 -21.49 16.07 25.13
N LYS A 4 -22.68 16.38 24.60
CA LYS A 4 -23.06 16.06 23.21
C LYS A 4 -22.14 16.82 22.25
N VAL A 5 -21.32 16.10 21.50
CA VAL A 5 -20.60 16.65 20.35
C VAL A 5 -21.60 16.75 19.19
N GLN A 6 -22.07 17.96 18.89
CA GLN A 6 -22.87 18.21 17.69
C GLN A 6 -21.97 18.17 16.47
N ILE A 7 -22.07 17.11 15.67
CA ILE A 7 -21.45 17.03 14.36
C ILE A 7 -22.32 17.84 13.40
N PHE A 8 -21.95 19.10 13.16
CA PHE A 8 -22.54 19.88 12.07
C PHE A 8 -22.08 19.29 10.74
N SER A 9 -22.94 18.54 10.06
CA SER A 9 -22.72 18.18 8.65
C SER A 9 -22.79 19.46 7.82
N LYS A 10 -21.64 19.92 7.33
CA LYS A 10 -21.55 21.08 6.45
C LYS A 10 -22.40 20.80 5.20
N LEU A 11 -23.58 21.42 5.10
CA LEU A 11 -24.44 21.32 3.92
C LEU A 11 -23.66 21.88 2.72
N LEU A 12 -23.55 21.07 1.67
CA LEU A 12 -22.95 21.51 0.42
C LEU A 12 -23.88 22.55 -0.24
N PRO A 13 -23.30 23.52 -0.99
CA PRO A 13 -24.12 24.49 -1.71
C PRO A 13 -25.04 23.79 -2.72
N ALA A 14 -26.27 24.31 -2.85
CA ALA A 14 -27.33 23.73 -3.67
C ALA A 14 -27.08 23.83 -5.19
N LEU A 15 -26.26 24.81 -5.61
CA LEU A 15 -25.83 24.98 -6.99
C LEU A 15 -24.30 24.90 -7.04
N ARG A 16 -23.76 24.04 -7.91
CA ARG A 16 -22.36 24.04 -8.31
C ARG A 16 -22.29 24.45 -9.76
N LEU A 17 -21.53 25.50 -10.06
CA LEU A 17 -21.18 25.84 -11.44
C LEU A 17 -20.15 24.83 -11.95
N SER A 18 -20.34 24.31 -13.16
CA SER A 18 -19.43 23.33 -13.78
C SER A 18 -17.98 23.82 -13.89
N ASP A 19 -17.81 25.15 -13.98
CA ASP A 19 -16.53 25.80 -14.24
C ASP A 19 -15.74 26.14 -12.96
N GLU A 20 -16.35 25.96 -11.78
CA GLU A 20 -15.66 26.15 -10.51
C GLU A 20 -14.63 25.04 -10.28
N LYS A 21 -13.34 25.41 -10.25
CA LYS A 21 -12.28 24.49 -9.85
C LYS A 21 -12.60 23.97 -8.44
N PRO A 22 -12.67 22.65 -8.22
CA PRO A 22 -13.00 22.11 -6.91
C PRO A 22 -11.98 22.61 -5.89
N VAL A 23 -12.47 23.11 -4.74
CA VAL A 23 -11.62 23.56 -3.64
C VAL A 23 -10.74 22.40 -3.20
N ARG A 24 -9.46 22.45 -3.56
CA ARG A 24 -8.48 21.48 -3.08
C ARG A 24 -8.38 21.67 -1.58
N LYS A 25 -8.72 20.64 -0.80
CA LYS A 25 -8.38 20.61 0.64
C LYS A 25 -6.90 20.96 0.74
N VAL A 26 -6.51 21.91 1.57
CA VAL A 26 -5.11 22.38 1.67
C VAL A 26 -4.30 21.50 2.64
N GLU A 27 -5.01 20.73 3.47
CA GLU A 27 -4.43 20.04 4.61
C GLU A 27 -4.24 18.54 4.35
N TRP A 28 -3.04 18.08 4.69
CA TRP A 28 -2.69 16.67 4.78
C TRP A 28 -3.33 16.03 6.03
N ILE A 29 -4.55 15.52 5.86
CA ILE A 29 -5.38 14.93 6.93
C ILE A 29 -4.87 13.55 7.35
N ASN A 30 -4.61 12.66 6.39
CA ASN A 30 -4.14 11.29 6.68
C ASN A 30 -2.61 11.25 6.76
N ARG A 31 -2.05 11.22 7.97
CA ARG A 31 -0.59 11.22 8.22
C ARG A 31 0.01 9.82 8.36
N GLU A 32 -0.43 8.88 7.54
CA GLU A 32 0.14 7.54 7.49
C GLU A 32 1.60 7.55 7.06
N ARG A 33 2.39 6.73 7.75
CA ARG A 33 3.80 6.46 7.47
C ARG A 33 4.00 4.96 7.54
N VAL A 34 4.64 4.44 6.50
CA VAL A 34 4.91 3.00 6.37
C VAL A 34 6.38 2.74 6.60
N LEU A 35 6.68 1.85 7.53
CA LEU A 35 8.04 1.39 7.76
C LEU A 35 8.28 0.08 7.01
N VAL A 36 9.26 0.06 6.12
CA VAL A 36 9.66 -1.15 5.37
C VAL A 36 10.96 -1.72 5.95
N LEU A 37 10.88 -2.96 6.40
CA LEU A 37 11.95 -3.71 7.04
C LEU A 37 12.20 -5.04 6.33
N ALA A 38 13.39 -5.58 6.50
CA ALA A 38 13.77 -6.86 5.92
C ALA A 38 14.62 -7.67 6.90
N SER A 39 14.45 -8.99 6.89
CA SER A 39 15.32 -9.90 7.63
C SER A 39 16.69 -10.02 6.99
N ARG A 40 17.66 -10.53 7.75
CA ARG A 40 18.93 -10.97 7.16
C ARG A 40 18.71 -12.21 6.31
N GLY A 41 19.34 -12.25 5.13
CA GLY A 41 19.22 -13.38 4.20
C GLY A 41 18.14 -13.25 3.13
N VAL A 42 17.51 -12.07 2.98
CA VAL A 42 16.60 -11.80 1.85
C VAL A 42 17.29 -12.00 0.52
N SER A 43 16.60 -12.73 -0.37
CA SER A 43 17.04 -13.08 -1.72
C SER A 43 17.27 -11.85 -2.61
N TYR A 44 17.83 -12.06 -3.80
CA TYR A 44 17.93 -10.99 -4.79
C TYR A 44 16.56 -10.41 -5.14
N LEU A 45 15.58 -11.28 -5.45
CA LEU A 45 14.22 -10.89 -5.79
C LEU A 45 13.55 -10.06 -4.68
N GLY A 46 13.62 -10.51 -3.42
CA GLY A 46 13.04 -9.77 -2.30
C GLY A 46 13.66 -8.39 -2.09
N ARG A 47 14.95 -8.19 -2.42
CA ARG A 47 15.59 -6.86 -2.37
C ARG A 47 15.10 -5.93 -3.46
N HIS A 48 14.88 -6.45 -4.67
CA HIS A 48 14.35 -5.67 -5.80
C HIS A 48 12.89 -5.30 -5.55
N LEU A 49 12.08 -6.26 -5.14
CA LEU A 49 10.69 -6.03 -4.73
C LEU A 49 10.57 -4.95 -3.65
N MET A 50 11.41 -5.03 -2.60
CA MET A 50 11.44 -4.02 -1.54
C MET A 50 11.75 -2.63 -2.10
N LYS A 51 12.76 -2.52 -2.98
CA LYS A 51 13.11 -1.25 -3.63
C LYS A 51 11.96 -0.70 -4.49
N ASP A 52 11.23 -1.56 -5.17
CA ASP A 52 10.13 -1.15 -6.03
C ASP A 52 8.95 -0.64 -5.20
N LEU A 53 8.61 -1.32 -4.10
CA LEU A 53 7.63 -0.82 -3.12
C LEU A 53 7.99 0.55 -2.56
N ILE A 54 9.27 0.75 -2.19
CA ILE A 54 9.73 2.04 -1.65
C ILE A 54 9.62 3.14 -2.70
N LYS A 55 9.97 2.85 -3.96
CA LYS A 55 9.84 3.83 -5.05
C LYS A 55 8.40 4.22 -5.30
N MET A 56 7.46 3.27 -5.20
CA MET A 56 6.04 3.49 -5.47
C MET A 56 5.30 4.20 -4.34
N MET A 57 5.75 4.04 -3.08
CA MET A 57 5.11 4.61 -1.89
C MET A 57 5.95 5.75 -1.31
N PRO A 58 5.57 7.03 -1.50
CA PRO A 58 6.37 8.17 -1.04
C PRO A 58 6.36 8.37 0.49
N HIS A 59 5.37 7.81 1.17
CA HIS A 59 5.23 7.78 2.63
C HIS A 59 5.97 6.58 3.28
N SER A 60 6.69 5.80 2.48
CA SER A 60 7.53 4.70 2.98
C SER A 60 8.88 5.20 3.49
N ARG A 61 9.36 4.56 4.55
CA ARG A 61 10.71 4.73 5.11
C ARG A 61 11.35 3.37 5.26
N THR A 62 12.61 3.25 4.88
CA THR A 62 13.41 2.05 5.13
C THR A 62 14.22 2.17 6.40
N GLU A 63 14.43 1.04 7.05
CA GLU A 63 15.37 0.91 8.16
C GLU A 63 16.36 -0.22 7.93
N SER A 64 17.37 -0.30 8.80
CA SER A 64 18.37 -1.37 8.76
C SER A 64 17.75 -2.76 8.90
N LYS A 65 18.40 -3.78 8.31
CA LYS A 65 17.89 -5.15 8.34
C LYS A 65 17.86 -5.71 9.76
N LEU A 66 16.74 -6.33 10.11
CA LEU A 66 16.58 -6.99 11.39
C LEU A 66 17.29 -8.34 11.41
N ASP A 67 17.87 -8.66 12.55
CA ASP A 67 18.50 -9.95 12.76
C ASP A 67 17.45 -11.03 13.02
N SER A 68 17.48 -12.11 12.24
CA SER A 68 16.47 -13.17 12.24
C SER A 68 16.38 -13.94 13.56
N LYS A 69 17.36 -13.77 14.46
CA LYS A 69 17.37 -14.34 15.82
C LYS A 69 16.47 -13.59 16.80
N ARG A 70 16.09 -12.35 16.48
CA ARG A 70 15.23 -11.53 17.35
C ARG A 70 13.76 -11.86 17.07
N GLN A 71 12.98 -11.98 18.14
CA GLN A 71 11.54 -12.21 18.06
C GLN A 71 10.83 -11.04 17.36
N LEU A 72 9.73 -11.33 16.64
CA LEU A 72 8.90 -10.32 15.96
C LEU A 72 8.34 -9.26 16.92
N THR A 73 8.33 -9.52 18.23
CA THR A 73 8.00 -8.57 19.29
C THR A 73 8.82 -7.28 19.21
N VAL A 74 10.06 -7.36 18.69
CA VAL A 74 10.88 -6.17 18.47
C VAL A 74 10.24 -5.22 17.45
N LEU A 75 9.46 -5.71 16.49
CA LEU A 75 8.73 -4.87 15.52
C LEU A 75 7.71 -3.96 16.21
N SER A 76 7.03 -4.45 17.24
CA SER A 76 6.10 -3.65 18.05
C SER A 76 6.83 -2.60 18.90
N CYS A 77 8.09 -2.85 19.26
CA CYS A 77 8.93 -1.90 19.99
C CYS A 77 9.60 -0.87 19.07
N ILE A 78 9.57 -1.06 17.75
CA ILE A 78 10.26 -0.19 16.80
C ILE A 78 9.61 1.21 16.61
N PRO A 79 8.33 1.51 16.91
CA PRO A 79 7.83 2.85 16.62
C PRO A 79 7.60 3.77 17.82
N LEU A 80 8.27 4.94 17.77
CA LEU A 80 7.82 6.19 18.38
C LEU A 80 6.89 6.99 17.43
N VAL A 81 6.79 6.66 16.12
CA VAL A 81 6.10 7.50 15.11
C VAL A 81 5.38 6.81 13.92
N PRO A 82 5.78 5.66 13.30
CA PRO A 82 5.03 5.11 12.15
C PRO A 82 3.82 4.24 12.54
N ASN A 83 2.75 4.36 11.75
CA ASN A 83 1.46 3.69 11.99
C ASN A 83 1.43 2.25 11.44
N CYS A 84 2.12 2.00 10.33
CA CYS A 84 2.09 0.71 9.63
C CYS A 84 3.51 0.19 9.37
N VAL A 85 3.69 -1.13 9.50
CA VAL A 85 4.97 -1.82 9.30
C VAL A 85 4.80 -2.94 8.27
N VAL A 86 5.72 -2.98 7.31
CA VAL A 86 5.86 -4.02 6.31
C VAL A 86 7.21 -4.70 6.52
N PHE A 87 7.22 -6.00 6.80
CA PHE A 87 8.42 -6.75 7.10
C PHE A 87 8.60 -7.95 6.17
N PHE A 88 9.72 -7.99 5.46
CA PHE A 88 10.14 -9.11 4.62
C PHE A 88 10.89 -10.14 5.44
N GLU A 89 10.28 -11.30 5.68
CA GLU A 89 10.91 -12.44 6.33
C GLU A 89 11.38 -13.43 5.28
N ALA A 90 12.69 -13.54 5.08
CA ALA A 90 13.28 -14.60 4.27
C ALA A 90 13.62 -15.83 5.11
N ARG A 91 13.20 -17.01 4.64
CA ARG A 91 13.48 -18.32 5.24
C ARG A 91 14.27 -19.16 4.24
N LYS A 92 15.31 -19.86 4.72
CA LYS A 92 16.17 -20.76 3.92
C LYS A 92 16.72 -20.14 2.60
N LYS A 93 16.76 -18.81 2.49
CA LYS A 93 17.10 -18.05 1.27
C LYS A 93 16.24 -18.39 0.02
N LYS A 94 15.12 -19.11 0.20
CA LYS A 94 14.22 -19.51 -0.89
C LYS A 94 12.84 -18.91 -0.70
N ASP A 95 12.26 -19.10 0.47
CA ASP A 95 10.90 -18.67 0.76
C ASP A 95 10.91 -17.23 1.26
N LEU A 96 10.00 -16.42 0.71
CA LEU A 96 9.80 -15.04 1.09
C LEU A 96 8.40 -14.89 1.70
N TYR A 97 8.36 -14.42 2.94
CA TYR A 97 7.11 -14.09 3.61
C TYR A 97 7.03 -12.58 3.78
N LEU A 98 5.82 -12.05 3.66
CA LEU A 98 5.50 -10.65 3.87
C LEU A 98 4.62 -10.53 5.11
N TRP A 99 5.10 -9.81 6.10
CA TRP A 99 4.33 -9.42 7.26
C TRP A 99 3.86 -7.99 7.08
N MET A 100 2.56 -7.76 7.25
CA MET A 100 1.96 -6.44 7.26
C MET A 100 1.25 -6.25 8.59
N SER A 101 1.50 -5.12 9.26
CA SER A 101 0.92 -4.86 10.58
C SER A 101 0.63 -3.38 10.78
N CYS A 102 -0.51 -3.07 11.38
CA CYS A 102 -0.80 -1.75 11.93
C CYS A 102 -0.41 -1.76 13.41
N VAL A 103 0.51 -0.90 13.82
CA VAL A 103 1.10 -0.86 15.17
C VAL A 103 0.53 0.37 15.90
N PRO A 104 0.20 0.32 17.21
CA PRO A 104 0.57 -0.70 18.22
C PRO A 104 -0.39 -1.88 18.41
N ASN A 105 -1.67 -1.74 18.06
CA ASN A 105 -2.71 -2.69 18.51
C ASN A 105 -3.01 -3.83 17.51
N GLY A 106 -2.27 -3.94 16.41
CA GLY A 106 -2.66 -4.77 15.27
C GLY A 106 -3.73 -4.07 14.41
N PRO A 107 -4.21 -4.68 13.32
CA PRO A 107 -4.08 -6.09 12.93
C PRO A 107 -2.71 -6.44 12.31
N SER A 108 -2.43 -7.75 12.24
CA SER A 108 -1.23 -8.29 11.59
C SER A 108 -1.61 -9.44 10.66
N VAL A 109 -1.02 -9.46 9.46
CA VAL A 109 -1.23 -10.51 8.47
C VAL A 109 0.12 -10.98 7.95
N LYS A 110 0.22 -12.29 7.72
CA LYS A 110 1.38 -12.95 7.12
C LYS A 110 0.97 -13.52 5.77
N PHE A 111 1.69 -13.13 4.72
CA PHE A 111 1.56 -13.68 3.39
C PHE A 111 2.78 -14.52 3.06
N LEU A 112 2.57 -15.64 2.40
CA LEU A 112 3.60 -16.32 1.63
C LEU A 112 3.60 -15.66 0.25
N LEU A 113 4.75 -15.17 -0.20
CA LEU A 113 4.88 -14.58 -1.53
C LEU A 113 5.33 -15.63 -2.52
N GLU A 114 4.52 -15.88 -3.54
CA GLU A 114 4.80 -16.74 -4.68
C GLU A 114 4.92 -15.91 -5.96
N ASN A 115 5.59 -16.47 -6.98
CA ASN A 115 5.70 -15.92 -8.34
C ASN A 115 6.00 -14.41 -8.40
N VAL A 116 6.95 -13.96 -7.58
CA VAL A 116 7.31 -12.54 -7.51
C VAL A 116 7.99 -12.10 -8.81
N HIS A 117 7.39 -11.12 -9.47
CA HIS A 117 7.98 -10.43 -10.61
C HIS A 117 8.29 -8.99 -10.24
N THR A 118 9.42 -8.48 -10.73
CA THR A 118 9.92 -7.13 -10.40
C THR A 118 9.91 -6.22 -11.62
N SER A 119 9.96 -4.89 -11.40
CA SER A 119 9.90 -3.93 -12.49
C SER A 119 11.13 -3.94 -13.41
N SER A 120 12.15 -4.75 -13.11
CA SER A 120 13.36 -4.90 -13.94
C SER A 120 13.25 -6.04 -14.96
N GLU A 121 12.12 -6.73 -15.04
CA GLU A 121 11.92 -7.80 -16.02
C GLU A 121 11.58 -7.27 -17.41
N LEU A 122 12.16 -7.88 -18.44
CA LEU A 122 12.12 -7.39 -19.83
C LEU A 122 10.71 -7.37 -20.44
N LYS A 123 9.78 -8.22 -19.94
CA LYS A 123 8.43 -8.35 -20.51
C LYS A 123 7.51 -7.18 -20.14
N LEU A 124 7.95 -6.29 -19.25
CA LEU A 124 7.11 -5.28 -18.63
C LEU A 124 7.52 -3.92 -19.20
N THR A 125 6.61 -3.32 -19.97
CA THR A 125 6.87 -2.10 -20.75
C THR A 125 6.33 -0.85 -20.09
N GLY A 126 5.50 -0.99 -19.04
CA GLY A 126 4.91 0.13 -18.32
C GLY A 126 5.92 0.86 -17.44
N ASN A 127 5.80 2.18 -17.37
CA ASN A 127 6.59 3.03 -16.49
C ASN A 127 5.65 4.00 -15.76
N CYS A 128 5.80 4.11 -14.46
CA CYS A 128 4.99 5.04 -13.68
C CYS A 128 5.84 6.05 -12.91
N LEU A 129 5.27 7.23 -12.70
CA LEU A 129 5.80 8.21 -11.76
C LEU A 129 5.98 7.59 -10.37
N LYS A 130 7.19 7.75 -9.80
CA LYS A 130 7.59 7.14 -8.52
C LYS A 130 6.60 7.50 -7.40
N ALA A 131 6.38 8.79 -7.19
CA ALA A 131 5.60 9.30 -6.07
C ALA A 131 4.16 9.75 -6.44
N SER A 132 3.63 9.34 -7.59
CA SER A 132 2.22 9.59 -7.92
C SER A 132 1.29 8.84 -6.98
N ARG A 133 0.09 9.38 -6.78
CA ARG A 133 -0.92 8.70 -5.94
C ARG A 133 -1.53 7.54 -6.74
N PRO A 134 -1.54 6.31 -6.20
CA PRO A 134 -2.15 5.18 -6.89
C PRO A 134 -3.68 5.18 -6.72
N ILE A 135 -4.38 4.70 -7.74
CA ILE A 135 -5.77 4.24 -7.60
C ILE A 135 -5.73 2.82 -7.06
N LEU A 136 -6.50 2.52 -6.02
CA LEU A 136 -6.62 1.17 -5.48
C LEU A 136 -7.92 0.55 -5.99
N ALA A 137 -7.80 -0.49 -6.81
CA ALA A 137 -8.92 -1.27 -7.31
C ALA A 137 -8.96 -2.61 -6.59
N PHE A 138 -10.07 -2.89 -5.91
CA PHE A 138 -10.32 -4.15 -5.22
C PHE A 138 -11.43 -4.91 -5.94
N ASP A 139 -11.27 -6.21 -6.04
CA ASP A 139 -12.31 -7.14 -6.46
C ASP A 139 -13.52 -7.07 -5.50
N PRO A 140 -14.78 -7.06 -5.99
CA PRO A 140 -15.97 -7.19 -5.16
C PRO A 140 -15.93 -8.34 -4.14
N SER A 141 -15.15 -9.39 -4.41
CA SER A 141 -14.92 -10.51 -3.48
C SER A 141 -14.46 -10.08 -2.08
N PHE A 142 -13.78 -8.93 -1.95
CA PHE A 142 -13.32 -8.38 -0.67
C PHE A 142 -14.45 -7.86 0.25
N ASP A 143 -15.60 -7.55 -0.32
CA ASP A 143 -16.76 -6.99 0.41
C ASP A 143 -17.77 -8.07 0.83
N ASN A 144 -17.50 -9.33 0.50
CA ASN A 144 -18.37 -10.44 0.85
C ASN A 144 -18.52 -10.60 2.37
N PRO A 145 -19.76 -10.58 2.92
CA PRO A 145 -19.98 -10.64 4.36
C PRO A 145 -19.60 -12.00 4.97
N SER A 146 -19.54 -13.06 4.17
CA SER A 146 -19.13 -14.39 4.62
C SER A 146 -17.63 -14.47 4.99
N ALA A 147 -16.81 -13.54 4.51
CA ALA A 147 -15.36 -13.54 4.70
C ALA A 147 -14.88 -12.21 5.30
N PRO A 148 -15.17 -11.93 6.60
CA PRO A 148 -14.86 -10.65 7.23
C PRO A 148 -13.36 -10.36 7.29
N HIS A 149 -12.52 -11.39 7.24
CA HIS A 149 -11.06 -11.25 7.19
C HIS A 149 -10.59 -10.52 5.91
N LEU A 150 -11.27 -10.70 4.78
CA LEU A 150 -10.94 -10.02 3.52
C LEU A 150 -11.24 -8.52 3.61
N ARG A 151 -12.37 -8.16 4.24
CA ARG A 151 -12.73 -6.76 4.46
C ARG A 151 -11.71 -6.04 5.35
N LEU A 152 -11.23 -6.71 6.40
CA LEU A 152 -10.15 -6.19 7.25
C LEU A 152 -8.84 -6.05 6.46
N LEU A 153 -8.54 -7.02 5.62
CA LEU A 153 -7.35 -7.01 4.78
C LEU A 153 -7.39 -5.88 3.74
N ARG A 154 -8.55 -5.62 3.15
CA ARG A 154 -8.79 -4.45 2.26
C ARG A 154 -8.47 -3.14 2.99
N GLU A 155 -9.01 -2.95 4.19
CA GLU A 155 -8.78 -1.73 4.97
C GLU A 155 -7.28 -1.56 5.31
N MET A 156 -6.63 -2.65 5.74
CA MET A 156 -5.19 -2.64 6.02
C MET A 156 -4.36 -2.30 4.77
N LEU A 157 -4.71 -2.86 3.61
CA LEU A 157 -4.03 -2.56 2.35
C LEU A 157 -4.24 -1.11 1.91
N VAL A 158 -5.40 -0.51 2.16
CA VAL A 158 -5.66 0.91 1.89
C VAL A 158 -4.72 1.80 2.71
N GLN A 159 -4.52 1.48 4.00
CA GLN A 159 -3.63 2.25 4.89
C GLN A 159 -2.14 2.07 4.55
N ILE A 160 -1.75 0.90 4.05
CA ILE A 160 -0.35 0.62 3.70
C ILE A 160 -0.01 1.16 2.32
N MET A 161 -0.78 0.79 1.30
CA MET A 161 -0.47 1.05 -0.11
C MET A 161 -1.07 2.38 -0.60
N GLY A 162 -2.05 2.93 0.11
CA GLY A 162 -2.64 4.23 -0.20
C GLY A 162 -1.68 5.36 0.09
N THR A 163 -1.43 6.20 -0.92
CA THR A 163 -0.66 7.43 -0.71
C THR A 163 -1.59 8.54 -0.23
N PRO A 164 -1.35 9.13 0.96
CA PRO A 164 -2.23 10.15 1.48
C PRO A 164 -2.25 11.39 0.59
N ASN A 165 -3.41 12.03 0.50
CA ASN A 165 -3.55 13.23 -0.32
C ASN A 165 -2.65 14.35 0.21
N GLN A 166 -1.91 15.00 -0.69
CA GLN A 166 -0.98 16.10 -0.38
C GLN A 166 0.19 15.71 0.52
N HIS A 167 0.61 14.44 0.46
CA HIS A 167 1.89 14.07 1.05
C HIS A 167 3.00 14.96 0.47
N PRO A 168 3.94 15.50 1.28
CA PRO A 168 4.96 16.45 0.80
C PRO A 168 5.83 15.94 -0.35
N ARG A 169 5.99 14.61 -0.44
CA ARG A 169 6.73 13.95 -1.53
C ARG A 169 5.84 13.46 -2.68
N SER A 170 4.52 13.52 -2.54
CA SER A 170 3.59 13.05 -3.58
C SER A 170 3.54 14.00 -4.76
N GLN A 171 3.47 13.43 -5.96
CA GLN A 171 3.22 14.18 -7.18
C GLN A 171 1.70 14.34 -7.39
N PRO A 172 1.25 15.44 -8.03
CA PRO A 172 -0.16 15.75 -8.16
C PRO A 172 -0.91 14.83 -9.15
N PHE A 173 -0.20 14.14 -10.03
CA PHE A 173 -0.76 13.28 -11.07
C PHE A 173 -1.06 11.88 -10.56
N THR A 174 -2.01 11.23 -11.22
CA THR A 174 -2.43 9.84 -10.97
C THR A 174 -2.12 9.03 -12.22
N ASP A 175 -1.04 8.26 -12.16
CA ASP A 175 -0.46 7.57 -13.33
C ASP A 175 -0.48 6.04 -13.15
N LYS A 176 -0.76 5.57 -11.93
CA LYS A 176 -0.72 4.14 -11.61
C LYS A 176 -1.96 3.66 -10.87
N THR A 177 -2.27 2.39 -11.09
CA THR A 177 -3.36 1.67 -10.45
C THR A 177 -2.82 0.39 -9.84
N PHE A 178 -3.15 0.14 -8.58
CA PHE A 178 -2.93 -1.12 -7.90
C PHE A 178 -4.22 -1.93 -7.93
N VAL A 179 -4.15 -3.13 -8.47
CA VAL A 179 -5.29 -4.04 -8.61
C VAL A 179 -5.07 -5.22 -7.69
N PHE A 180 -6.08 -5.49 -6.86
CA PHE A 180 -6.14 -6.62 -5.95
C PHE A 180 -7.29 -7.54 -6.38
N GLY A 181 -6.96 -8.73 -6.88
CA GLY A 181 -7.93 -9.77 -7.23
C GLY A 181 -7.83 -10.96 -6.27
N ILE A 182 -8.94 -11.68 -6.05
CA ILE A 182 -8.92 -12.93 -5.29
C ILE A 182 -9.26 -14.08 -6.23
N LEU A 183 -8.42 -15.10 -6.26
CA LEU A 183 -8.69 -16.32 -7.02
C LEU A 183 -8.08 -17.51 -6.28
N ASN A 184 -8.89 -18.53 -6.02
CA ASN A 184 -8.47 -19.76 -5.34
C ASN A 184 -7.75 -19.50 -4.01
N ASP A 185 -8.31 -18.63 -3.16
CA ASP A 185 -7.75 -18.23 -1.86
C ASP A 185 -6.36 -17.56 -1.94
N ARG A 186 -6.00 -17.04 -3.12
CA ARG A 186 -4.76 -16.29 -3.37
C ARG A 186 -5.10 -14.87 -3.76
N ILE A 187 -4.27 -13.94 -3.30
CA ILE A 187 -4.42 -12.52 -3.60
C ILE A 187 -3.47 -12.18 -4.74
N TRP A 188 -4.05 -11.75 -5.85
CA TRP A 188 -3.33 -11.28 -7.01
C TRP A 188 -3.11 -9.79 -6.91
N PHE A 189 -1.86 -9.39 -6.76
CA PHE A 189 -1.47 -8.00 -6.78
C PHE A 189 -0.85 -7.64 -8.13
N ARG A 190 -1.35 -6.58 -8.77
CA ARG A 190 -0.82 -6.08 -10.05
C ARG A 190 -0.72 -4.55 -10.05
N THR A 191 0.32 -4.04 -10.70
CA THR A 191 0.50 -2.60 -10.94
C THR A 191 0.38 -2.30 -12.42
N TYR A 192 -0.56 -1.42 -12.75
CA TYR A 192 -0.79 -0.90 -14.08
C TYR A 192 -0.46 0.59 -14.17
N GLN A 193 0.10 1.01 -15.29
CA GLN A 193 0.20 2.39 -15.73
C GLN A 193 -1.08 2.75 -16.49
N ILE A 194 -1.57 3.97 -16.30
CA ILE A 194 -2.68 4.54 -17.06
C ILE A 194 -2.10 5.30 -18.25
N ALA A 195 -2.30 4.79 -19.47
CA ALA A 195 -1.88 5.51 -20.68
C ALA A 195 -2.83 6.69 -20.95
N GLU A 196 -2.35 7.93 -20.89
CA GLU A 196 -3.18 9.14 -20.99
C GLU A 196 -3.95 9.26 -22.31
N GLU A 197 -3.39 8.77 -23.42
CA GLU A 197 -3.97 8.96 -24.76
C GLU A 197 -5.14 8.02 -25.07
N SER A 198 -5.14 6.80 -24.52
CA SER A 198 -6.11 5.74 -24.86
C SER A 198 -6.85 5.17 -23.65
N ALA A 199 -6.53 5.64 -22.45
CA ALA A 199 -6.94 5.05 -21.17
C ALA A 199 -6.61 3.54 -21.05
N ALA A 200 -5.71 3.03 -21.90
CA ALA A 200 -5.26 1.66 -21.84
C ALA A 200 -4.38 1.43 -20.60
N LEU A 201 -4.44 0.21 -20.06
CA LEU A 201 -3.63 -0.19 -18.92
C LEU A 201 -2.40 -0.96 -19.40
N VAL A 202 -1.22 -0.52 -18.99
CA VAL A 202 0.06 -1.17 -19.34
C VAL A 202 0.72 -1.70 -18.06
N GLU A 203 1.23 -2.92 -18.09
CA GLU A 203 1.82 -3.55 -16.89
C GLU A 203 3.22 -3.00 -16.57
N VAL A 204 3.39 -2.54 -15.32
CA VAL A 204 4.65 -1.93 -14.81
C VAL A 204 5.53 -2.96 -14.09
N GLY A 205 4.94 -4.06 -13.64
CA GLY A 205 5.70 -5.27 -13.35
C GLY A 205 5.95 -5.67 -11.91
N MET A 206 5.21 -5.14 -10.94
CA MET A 206 5.17 -5.76 -9.61
C MET A 206 4.00 -6.74 -9.54
N PHE A 207 4.33 -8.03 -9.43
CA PHE A 207 3.36 -9.09 -9.17
C PHE A 207 3.70 -9.76 -7.84
N LEU A 208 2.67 -9.93 -7.01
CA LEU A 208 2.73 -10.79 -5.82
C LEU A 208 1.58 -11.78 -5.93
N PHE A 209 1.90 -13.06 -5.73
CA PHE A 209 0.96 -14.17 -5.66
C PHE A 209 0.99 -14.78 -4.26
#